data_AF-A0A2E5ZAZ2-F1
#
_entry.id   AF-A0A2E5ZAZ2-F1
#
_cell.length_a   1.000
_cell.length_b   1.000
_cell.length_c   1.000
_cell.angle_alpha   90.00
_cell.angle_beta   90.00
_cell.angle_gamma   90.00
#
_symmetry.space_group_name_H-M   'P 1'
#
loop_
_entity.id
_entity.type
_entity.pdbx_description
1 polymer ?
#
loop_
_entity_poly.entity_id
_entity_poly.type
_entity_poly.pdbx_seq_one_letter_code
_entity_poly.pdbx_strand_id
1 'polypeptide(L)'
;MDTLSVIFIDHFQILLEGSRREPSKFNIAVRWARHITIAFFILEKYSFWNKIIILDYFLELSHSTPLNRRLISLYPMQMPLVCATLQGSTPEEMVADSSRALEMGADLVEIRLDRLWTTEERIRDIDPSNGEDEKKSRTIINQLEMDEVDFNEALDAIFTSITSQALLTCRSKNQGGFFPGNEDQYFEVLKAAIEKSPSWIDLEMEITSEFRDELLELASDETKVIASIHHTGNVPSSSEISQDVIQALEMGDLVKVCYQTKDRKDSLRIFEAAIELMSSDAIFSLMGMGPGGDWPRIHAPILGQSMVYATTESGWHLAQQGRINASDLRTAWEVLEYA
;
A
#
# COMPACT_ATOMS: atom_id res chain seq x y z
N MET A 1 37.85 -5.85 35.49
CA MET A 1 37.92 -5.57 34.04
C MET A 1 36.49 -5.48 33.58
N ASP A 2 35.96 -4.27 33.60
CA ASP A 2 34.62 -3.96 33.12
C ASP A 2 34.65 -4.09 31.59
N THR A 3 33.76 -4.90 31.05
CA THR A 3 33.69 -5.15 29.60
C THR A 3 32.80 -4.09 28.99
N LEU A 4 33.41 -3.20 28.21
CA LEU A 4 32.71 -2.20 27.41
C LEU A 4 32.50 -2.81 26.01
N SER A 5 31.23 -3.02 25.64
CA SER A 5 30.87 -3.59 24.34
C SER A 5 30.16 -2.53 23.52
N VAL A 6 30.71 -2.22 22.35
CA VAL A 6 30.12 -1.26 21.40
C VAL A 6 29.57 -2.05 20.22
N ILE A 7 28.26 -1.96 20.00
CA ILE A 7 27.59 -2.59 18.87
C ILE A 7 27.16 -1.48 17.90
N PHE A 8 27.48 -1.67 16.62
CA PHE A 8 27.07 -0.79 15.53
C PHE A 8 25.96 -1.48 14.74
N ILE A 9 24.83 -0.79 14.56
CA ILE A 9 23.74 -1.22 13.67
C ILE A 9 23.37 0.03 12.86
N ASP A 10 23.51 -0.07 11.54
CA ASP A 10 23.07 0.88 10.50
C ASP A 10 22.76 2.31 10.99
N HIS A 11 23.85 3.02 11.32
CA HIS A 11 23.93 4.42 11.77
C HIS A 11 23.70 4.75 13.25
N PHE A 12 23.58 3.76 14.14
CA PHE A 12 23.48 3.96 15.59
C PHE A 12 24.68 3.38 16.36
N GLN A 13 25.05 4.06 17.45
CA GLN A 13 26.05 3.56 18.41
C GLN A 13 25.37 3.31 19.76
N ILE A 14 25.31 2.04 20.17
CA ILE A 14 24.79 1.64 21.47
C ILE A 14 25.98 1.25 22.34
N LEU A 15 26.12 1.91 23.50
CA LEU A 15 27.13 1.59 24.50
C LEU A 15 26.47 0.77 25.61
N LEU A 16 27.00 -0.43 25.84
CA LEU A 16 26.62 -1.30 26.95
C LEU A 16 27.81 -1.42 27.90
N GLU A 17 27.61 -1.00 29.15
CA GLU A 17 28.60 -1.10 30.21
C GLU A 17 28.02 -1.90 31.37
N GLY A 18 28.69 -3.00 31.72
CA GLY A 18 28.22 -3.92 32.76
C GLY A 18 29.32 -4.86 33.26
N SER A 19 29.21 -5.24 34.54
CA SER A 19 30.13 -6.17 35.21
C SER A 19 29.64 -7.61 35.06
N ARG A 20 30.51 -8.52 34.61
CA ARG A 20 30.20 -9.97 34.48
C ARG A 20 29.79 -10.66 35.80
N ARG A 21 29.97 -10.02 36.96
CA ARG A 21 29.64 -10.60 38.28
C ARG A 21 28.24 -10.25 38.80
N GLU A 22 27.56 -9.23 38.24
CA GLU A 22 26.20 -8.84 38.62
C GLU A 22 25.36 -8.56 37.35
N PRO A 23 24.72 -9.59 36.77
CA PRO A 23 23.97 -9.46 35.51
C PRO A 23 22.71 -8.58 35.60
N SER A 24 22.26 -8.21 36.80
CA SER A 24 21.03 -7.45 37.04
C SER A 24 21.21 -5.92 36.96
N LYS A 25 22.41 -5.43 36.63
CA LYS A 25 22.72 -4.00 36.50
C LYS A 25 23.46 -3.74 35.18
N PHE A 26 22.70 -3.51 34.12
CA PHE A 26 23.23 -3.02 32.85
C PHE A 26 22.82 -1.56 32.66
N ASN A 27 23.78 -0.72 32.28
CA ASN A 27 23.52 0.64 31.83
C ASN A 27 23.48 0.63 30.30
N ILE A 28 22.39 1.13 29.73
CA ILE A 28 22.22 1.27 28.28
C ILE A 28 22.26 2.75 27.94
N ALA A 29 23.22 3.17 27.12
CA ALA A 29 23.29 4.52 26.57
C ALA A 29 23.09 4.48 25.06
N VAL A 30 22.06 5.20 24.58
CA VAL A 30 21.76 5.36 23.15
C VAL A 30 22.13 6.78 22.73
N ARG A 31 23.06 6.91 21.79
CA ARG A 31 23.54 8.22 21.33
C ARG A 31 22.81 8.65 20.06
N TRP A 32 21.93 9.64 20.19
CA TRP A 32 21.39 10.37 19.05
C TRP A 32 22.34 11.48 18.61
N ALA A 33 22.39 11.79 17.31
CA ALA A 33 23.15 12.91 16.80
C ALA A 33 22.67 14.22 17.47
N ARG A 34 23.42 14.65 18.50
CA ARG A 34 23.44 15.93 19.23
C ARG A 34 22.74 16.08 20.59
N HIS A 35 22.07 15.10 21.17
CA HIS A 35 21.74 15.13 22.61
C HIS A 35 21.82 13.73 23.26
N ILE A 36 22.36 13.67 24.48
CA ILE A 36 22.45 12.45 25.30
C ILE A 36 21.32 12.49 26.34
N THR A 37 20.43 11.51 26.31
CA THR A 37 19.46 11.25 27.39
C THR A 37 19.86 9.96 28.07
N ILE A 38 20.11 10.00 29.38
CA ILE A 38 20.43 8.83 30.21
C ILE A 38 19.16 8.45 30.97
N ALA A 39 18.64 7.23 30.78
CA ALA A 39 17.56 6.68 31.58
C ALA A 39 18.12 5.68 32.61
N PHE A 40 17.75 5.82 33.87
CA PHE A 40 18.10 4.89 34.95
C PHE A 40 16.90 3.98 35.25
N PHE A 41 17.08 2.66 35.21
CA PHE A 41 16.10 1.71 35.73
C PHE A 41 16.68 0.99 36.96
N ILE A 42 15.98 1.06 38.09
CA ILE A 42 16.25 0.28 39.31
C ILE A 42 15.06 -0.67 39.49
N LEU A 43 15.30 -1.98 39.42
CA LEU A 43 14.30 -3.01 39.71
C LEU A 43 14.47 -3.50 41.15
N GLU A 44 13.55 -3.13 42.05
CA GLU A 44 13.37 -3.79 43.35
C GLU A 44 12.09 -4.65 43.34
N LYS A 45 12.22 -5.88 43.84
CA LYS A 45 11.17 -6.90 43.93
C LYS A 45 10.08 -6.50 44.95
N TYR A 46 8.80 -6.65 44.60
CA TYR A 46 7.85 -7.66 45.13
C TYR A 46 6.38 -7.28 44.85
N SER A 47 5.61 -8.28 44.40
CA SER A 47 4.15 -8.44 44.59
C SER A 47 3.18 -7.47 43.87
N PHE A 48 2.75 -7.82 42.65
CA PHE A 48 1.32 -8.07 42.37
C PHE A 48 1.17 -8.72 40.98
N TRP A 49 0.33 -9.74 40.88
CA TRP A 49 -0.06 -10.37 39.61
C TRP A 49 -0.94 -9.43 38.78
N ASN A 50 -0.85 -9.56 37.45
CA ASN A 50 -1.56 -8.90 36.34
C ASN A 50 -0.96 -7.61 35.73
N LYS A 51 -0.77 -7.70 34.40
CA LYS A 51 -0.28 -6.73 33.40
C LYS A 51 1.24 -6.53 33.31
N ILE A 52 1.85 -7.27 32.39
CA ILE A 52 2.57 -6.79 31.19
C ILE A 52 3.03 -8.05 30.43
N ILE A 53 2.25 -8.46 29.44
CA ILE A 53 2.66 -9.40 28.39
C ILE A 53 3.25 -8.53 27.30
N ILE A 54 4.48 -8.07 27.49
CA ILE A 54 5.35 -7.56 26.42
C ILE A 54 6.78 -7.91 26.85
N LEU A 55 7.18 -9.18 26.71
CA LEU A 55 8.59 -9.56 26.48
C LEU A 55 8.77 -11.07 26.20
N ASP A 56 7.93 -11.69 25.37
CA ASP A 56 8.15 -13.08 24.93
C ASP A 56 8.30 -13.23 23.41
N TYR A 57 8.41 -12.12 22.66
CA TYR A 57 8.59 -12.17 21.20
C TYR A 57 9.92 -11.62 20.67
N PHE A 58 10.89 -11.29 21.53
CA PHE A 58 12.12 -10.62 21.05
C PHE A 58 13.47 -11.13 21.59
N LEU A 59 13.53 -12.29 22.25
CA LEU A 59 14.81 -12.79 22.79
C LEU A 59 15.04 -14.29 22.52
N GLU A 60 15.27 -14.63 21.25
CA GLU A 60 16.20 -15.71 20.88
C GLU A 60 17.13 -15.28 19.73
N LEU A 61 17.71 -14.08 19.84
CA LEU A 61 18.96 -13.76 19.14
C LEU A 61 20.15 -14.21 20.01
N SER A 62 20.38 -15.52 20.05
CA SER A 62 21.65 -16.08 20.51
C SER A 62 22.26 -16.93 19.40
N HIS A 63 23.46 -16.52 18.97
CA HIS A 63 24.37 -17.21 18.07
C HIS A 63 23.82 -17.62 16.69
N SER A 64 24.08 -16.76 15.70
CA SER A 64 23.92 -17.03 14.28
C SER A 64 24.72 -18.28 13.84
N THR A 65 24.01 -19.39 13.67
CA THR A 65 24.44 -20.52 12.84
C THR A 65 23.45 -20.69 11.69
N PRO A 66 23.87 -21.26 10.53
CA PRO A 66 23.02 -21.42 9.34
C PRO A 66 21.70 -22.19 9.59
N LEU A 67 21.62 -22.96 10.68
CA LEU A 67 20.41 -23.67 11.08
C LEU A 67 19.31 -22.76 11.65
N ASN A 68 19.64 -21.64 12.32
CA ASN A 68 18.63 -20.74 12.91
C ASN A 68 17.92 -19.84 11.88
N ARG A 69 18.47 -19.68 10.66
CA ARG A 69 17.74 -19.00 9.56
C ARG A 69 16.51 -19.76 9.08
N ARG A 70 16.41 -21.07 9.36
CA ARG A 70 15.27 -21.90 8.99
C ARG A 70 14.14 -21.92 10.03
N LEU A 71 14.30 -21.20 11.15
CA LEU A 71 13.27 -21.11 12.20
C LEU A 71 12.36 -19.88 12.08
N ILE A 72 12.66 -18.98 11.14
CA ILE A 72 11.71 -17.96 10.70
C ILE A 72 10.70 -18.69 9.79
N SER A 73 9.51 -18.92 10.34
CA SER A 73 8.32 -19.47 9.70
C SER A 73 8.21 -20.99 9.55
N LEU A 74 7.78 -21.65 10.63
CA LEU A 74 7.08 -22.95 10.56
C LEU A 74 5.65 -22.83 9.96
N TYR A 75 5.19 -21.61 9.67
CA TYR A 75 3.96 -21.32 8.95
C TYR A 75 4.30 -20.55 7.66
N PRO A 76 3.78 -20.93 6.48
CA PRO A 76 3.99 -20.14 5.27
C PRO A 76 3.46 -18.72 5.50
N MET A 77 4.31 -17.71 5.24
CA MET A 77 3.89 -16.30 5.27
C MET A 77 2.79 -16.13 4.21
N GLN A 78 1.63 -15.60 4.60
CA GLN A 78 0.57 -15.35 3.64
C GLN A 78 0.96 -14.15 2.79
N MET A 79 1.20 -14.39 1.50
CA MET A 79 1.58 -13.32 0.58
C MET A 79 0.37 -12.47 0.20
N PRO A 80 0.49 -11.13 0.19
CA PRO A 80 -0.56 -10.26 -0.33
C PRO A 80 -0.79 -10.49 -1.83
N LEU A 81 -2.02 -10.24 -2.26
CA LEU A 81 -2.34 -10.15 -3.68
C LEU A 81 -1.67 -8.90 -4.29
N VAL A 82 -1.00 -9.06 -5.42
CA VAL A 82 -0.48 -7.94 -6.22
C VAL A 82 -1.54 -7.52 -7.23
N CYS A 83 -2.14 -6.36 -7.01
CA CYS A 83 -3.10 -5.74 -7.90
C CYS A 83 -2.41 -4.69 -8.77
N ALA A 84 -2.35 -4.90 -10.08
CA ALA A 84 -1.75 -3.93 -11.00
C ALA A 84 -2.80 -2.96 -11.55
N THR A 85 -2.63 -1.66 -11.29
CA THR A 85 -3.49 -0.61 -11.86
C THR A 85 -3.14 -0.36 -13.32
N LEU A 86 -4.12 -0.59 -14.19
CA LEU A 86 -3.97 -0.39 -15.63
C LEU A 86 -3.87 1.10 -15.96
N GLN A 87 -3.02 1.42 -16.95
CA GLN A 87 -2.72 2.79 -17.35
C GLN A 87 -3.42 3.24 -18.62
N GLY A 88 -4.10 2.33 -19.33
CA GLY A 88 -4.79 2.65 -20.58
C GLY A 88 -5.96 3.62 -20.37
N SER A 89 -6.23 4.42 -21.40
CA SER A 89 -7.39 5.31 -21.48
C SER A 89 -8.43 4.83 -22.51
N THR A 90 -8.12 3.78 -23.28
CA THR A 90 -9.10 3.07 -24.14
C THR A 90 -9.21 1.59 -23.75
N PRO A 91 -10.30 0.90 -24.12
CA PRO A 91 -10.45 -0.54 -23.92
C PRO A 91 -9.25 -1.35 -24.43
N GLU A 92 -8.77 -1.04 -25.63
CA GLU A 92 -7.65 -1.75 -26.26
C GLU A 92 -6.35 -1.55 -25.48
N GLU A 93 -6.10 -0.33 -25.00
CA GLU A 93 -4.93 -0.02 -24.18
C GLU A 93 -5.00 -0.73 -22.82
N MET A 94 -6.17 -0.74 -22.17
CA MET A 94 -6.39 -1.46 -20.90
C MET A 94 -6.18 -2.97 -21.08
N VAL A 95 -6.72 -3.56 -22.15
CA VAL A 95 -6.54 -4.98 -22.46
C VAL A 95 -5.07 -5.30 -22.73
N ALA A 96 -4.37 -4.49 -23.53
CA ALA A 96 -2.93 -4.68 -23.76
C ALA A 96 -2.12 -4.54 -22.46
N ASP A 97 -2.46 -3.58 -21.60
CA ASP A 97 -1.78 -3.37 -20.33
C ASP A 97 -2.06 -4.50 -19.33
N SER A 98 -3.25 -5.10 -19.36
CA SER A 98 -3.59 -6.25 -18.52
C SER A 98 -2.69 -7.45 -18.80
N SER A 99 -2.37 -7.71 -20.08
CA SER A 99 -1.45 -8.78 -20.46
C SER A 99 -0.05 -8.53 -19.90
N ARG A 100 0.43 -7.28 -20.00
CA ARG A 100 1.72 -6.88 -19.41
C ARG A 100 1.72 -7.03 -17.89
N ALA A 101 0.67 -6.59 -17.21
CA ALA A 101 0.55 -6.71 -15.77
C ALA A 101 0.72 -8.15 -15.27
N LEU A 102 0.08 -9.11 -15.96
CA LEU A 102 0.19 -10.53 -15.64
C LEU A 102 1.61 -11.07 -15.89
N GLU A 103 2.24 -10.70 -17.01
CA GLU A 103 3.64 -11.05 -17.30
C GLU A 103 4.61 -10.53 -16.23
N MET A 104 4.26 -9.40 -15.60
CA MET A 104 5.03 -8.77 -14.53
C MET A 104 4.75 -9.35 -13.14
N GLY A 105 3.89 -10.37 -13.04
CA GLY A 105 3.58 -11.08 -11.81
C GLY A 105 2.44 -10.47 -10.99
N ALA A 106 1.53 -9.71 -11.60
CA ALA A 106 0.28 -9.33 -10.95
C ALA A 106 -0.65 -10.55 -10.77
N ASP A 107 -1.34 -10.64 -9.63
CA ASP A 107 -2.36 -11.66 -9.37
C ASP A 107 -3.73 -11.27 -9.94
N LEU A 108 -4.00 -9.96 -9.99
CA LEU A 108 -5.21 -9.36 -10.56
C LEU A 108 -4.92 -7.96 -11.12
N VAL A 109 -5.84 -7.45 -11.93
CA VAL A 109 -5.74 -6.13 -12.55
C VAL A 109 -6.83 -5.19 -12.04
N GLU A 110 -6.48 -3.92 -11.76
CA GLU A 110 -7.45 -2.86 -11.48
C GLU A 110 -7.75 -2.10 -12.77
N ILE A 111 -8.99 -2.20 -13.22
CA ILE A 111 -9.54 -1.45 -14.34
C ILE A 111 -10.10 -0.14 -13.78
N ARG A 112 -9.46 0.96 -14.14
CA ARG A 112 -9.85 2.32 -13.76
C ARG A 112 -10.80 2.91 -14.79
N LEU A 113 -12.11 2.73 -14.59
CA LEU A 113 -13.14 3.19 -15.53
C LEU A 113 -13.10 4.71 -15.71
N ASP A 114 -12.75 5.46 -14.65
CA ASP A 114 -12.64 6.91 -14.73
C ASP A 114 -11.58 7.38 -15.74
N ARG A 115 -10.60 6.55 -16.11
CA ARG A 115 -9.61 6.85 -17.15
C ARG A 115 -10.15 6.78 -18.57
N LEU A 116 -11.30 6.14 -18.81
CA LEU A 116 -11.92 6.15 -20.14
C LEU A 116 -12.27 7.57 -20.61
N TRP A 117 -12.50 8.49 -19.67
CA TRP A 117 -12.74 9.92 -19.93
C TRP A 117 -11.46 10.76 -19.93
N THR A 118 -10.34 10.16 -20.32
CA THR A 118 -9.06 10.85 -20.41
C THR A 118 -8.37 10.58 -21.74
N THR A 119 -7.56 11.53 -22.20
CA THR A 119 -6.62 11.28 -23.31
C THR A 119 -5.23 11.77 -22.92
N GLU A 120 -4.20 11.03 -23.34
CA GLU A 120 -2.81 11.38 -23.05
C GLU A 120 -2.11 11.97 -24.27
N GLU A 121 -1.63 13.21 -24.14
CA GLU A 121 -0.80 13.87 -25.15
C GLU A 121 0.64 14.01 -24.66
N ARG A 122 1.58 13.35 -25.35
CA ARG A 122 3.01 13.48 -25.07
C ARG A 122 3.61 14.65 -25.83
N ILE A 123 3.94 15.72 -25.11
CA ILE A 123 4.63 16.87 -25.66
C ILE A 123 6.14 16.70 -25.46
N ARG A 124 6.90 16.82 -26.54
CA ARG A 124 8.36 16.86 -26.51
C ARG A 124 8.80 18.30 -26.36
N ASP A 125 9.41 18.64 -25.24
CA ASP A 125 10.03 19.95 -25.08
C ASP A 125 11.37 19.92 -25.82
N ILE A 126 11.46 20.66 -26.93
CA ILE A 126 12.72 20.86 -27.65
C ILE A 126 13.41 22.04 -26.98
N ASP A 127 14.46 21.81 -26.20
CA ASP A 127 15.34 22.87 -25.73
C ASP A 127 16.41 23.15 -26.80
N PRO A 128 16.37 24.30 -27.50
CA PRO A 128 17.35 24.63 -28.53
C PRO A 128 18.71 25.08 -27.95
N SER A 129 18.87 25.17 -26.61
CA SER A 129 20.04 25.79 -25.97
C SER A 129 21.05 24.84 -25.34
N ASN A 130 20.75 23.55 -25.21
CA ASN A 130 21.64 22.58 -24.55
C ASN A 130 22.04 21.45 -25.50
N GLY A 131 23.32 21.39 -25.83
CA GLY A 131 23.93 20.39 -26.72
C GLY A 131 24.17 19.02 -26.11
N GLU A 132 23.33 18.57 -25.16
CA GLU A 132 23.34 17.20 -24.64
C GLU A 132 21.90 16.70 -24.43
N ASP A 133 21.62 15.53 -25.02
CA ASP A 133 20.29 14.90 -25.21
C ASP A 133 19.58 14.47 -23.91
N GLU A 134 18.94 15.40 -23.18
CA GLU A 134 17.81 15.05 -22.30
C GLU A 134 16.52 15.64 -22.85
N LYS A 135 15.88 14.90 -23.76
CA LYS A 135 14.52 15.19 -24.22
C LYS A 135 13.54 15.03 -23.06
N LYS A 136 13.26 16.12 -22.35
CA LYS A 136 12.14 16.16 -21.40
C LYS A 136 10.83 16.09 -22.20
N SER A 137 10.10 15.00 -22.03
CA SER A 137 8.72 14.89 -22.51
C SER A 137 7.77 15.02 -21.34
N ARG A 138 6.77 15.89 -21.46
CA ARG A 138 5.67 15.98 -20.51
C ARG A 138 4.42 15.34 -21.11
N THR A 139 3.72 14.53 -20.32
CA THR A 139 2.40 14.01 -20.68
C THR A 139 1.35 14.98 -20.13
N ILE A 140 0.46 15.45 -20.99
CA ILE A 140 -0.76 16.16 -20.59
C ILE A 140 -1.89 15.14 -20.61
N ILE A 141 -2.67 15.11 -19.54
CA ILE A 141 -3.93 14.36 -19.48
C ILE A 141 -5.05 15.35 -19.76
N ASN A 142 -5.76 15.18 -20.87
CA ASN A 142 -6.95 15.96 -21.20
C ASN A 142 -8.18 15.19 -20.72
N GLN A 143 -9.15 15.91 -20.17
CA GLN A 143 -10.42 15.33 -19.73
C GLN A 143 -11.45 15.39 -20.85
N LEU A 144 -12.17 14.29 -21.04
CA LEU A 144 -13.32 14.19 -21.93
C LEU A 144 -14.62 14.44 -21.15
N GLU A 145 -15.64 14.90 -21.85
CA GLU A 145 -17.00 15.04 -21.37
C GLU A 145 -17.71 13.68 -21.29
N MET A 146 -18.79 13.61 -20.50
CA MET A 146 -19.46 12.34 -20.20
C MET A 146 -19.98 11.62 -21.46
N ASP A 147 -20.52 12.36 -22.43
CA ASP A 147 -21.13 11.86 -23.66
C ASP A 147 -20.12 11.51 -24.77
N GLU A 148 -18.84 11.80 -24.58
CA GLU A 148 -17.78 11.42 -25.53
C GLU A 148 -17.39 9.93 -25.44
N VAL A 149 -17.84 9.22 -24.41
CA VAL A 149 -17.47 7.82 -24.14
C VAL A 149 -18.72 6.97 -24.00
N ASP A 150 -18.86 5.96 -24.86
CA ASP A 150 -19.80 4.86 -24.64
C ASP A 150 -19.17 3.85 -23.66
N PHE A 151 -19.46 4.04 -22.37
CA PHE A 151 -18.90 3.18 -21.33
C PHE A 151 -19.47 1.76 -21.38
N ASN A 152 -20.66 1.54 -21.96
CA ASN A 152 -21.22 0.18 -22.06
C ASN A 152 -20.45 -0.64 -23.09
N GLU A 153 -20.19 -0.06 -24.26
CA GLU A 153 -19.35 -0.68 -25.29
C GLU A 153 -17.93 -0.92 -24.76
N ALA A 154 -17.36 0.07 -24.04
CA ALA A 154 -16.05 -0.08 -23.42
C ALA A 154 -15.99 -1.23 -22.41
N LEU A 155 -16.99 -1.33 -21.52
CA LEU A 155 -17.09 -2.43 -20.55
C LEU A 155 -17.18 -3.78 -21.26
N ASP A 156 -18.01 -3.91 -22.29
CA ASP A 156 -18.14 -5.14 -23.06
C ASP A 156 -16.81 -5.56 -23.71
N ALA A 157 -16.10 -4.61 -24.33
CA ALA A 157 -14.81 -4.86 -24.96
C ALA A 157 -13.74 -5.32 -23.95
N ILE A 158 -13.70 -4.66 -22.77
CA ILE A 158 -12.75 -4.97 -21.70
C ILE A 158 -13.02 -6.36 -21.13
N PHE A 159 -14.26 -6.65 -20.72
CA PHE A 159 -14.62 -7.91 -20.05
C PHE A 159 -14.63 -9.12 -20.97
N THR A 160 -14.88 -8.93 -22.27
CA THR A 160 -14.76 -10.02 -23.24
C THR A 160 -13.30 -10.43 -23.44
N SER A 161 -12.35 -9.51 -23.22
CA SER A 161 -10.94 -9.70 -23.55
C SER A 161 -10.06 -10.04 -22.34
N ILE A 162 -10.38 -9.50 -21.15
CA ILE A 162 -9.61 -9.76 -19.93
C ILE A 162 -10.06 -11.09 -19.31
N THR A 163 -9.14 -12.05 -19.25
CA THR A 163 -9.40 -13.39 -18.69
C THR A 163 -8.91 -13.56 -17.25
N SER A 164 -8.20 -12.59 -16.69
CA SER A 164 -7.71 -12.61 -15.30
C SER A 164 -8.75 -12.09 -14.31
N GLN A 165 -8.48 -12.27 -13.02
CA GLN A 165 -9.26 -11.60 -11.98
C GLN A 165 -9.19 -10.08 -12.17
N ALA A 166 -10.36 -9.44 -12.10
CA ALA A 166 -10.52 -8.01 -12.35
C ALA A 166 -11.08 -7.32 -11.10
N LEU A 167 -10.45 -6.21 -10.74
CA LEU A 167 -10.99 -5.21 -9.82
C LEU A 167 -11.52 -4.03 -10.64
N LEU A 168 -12.80 -3.71 -10.45
CA LEU A 168 -13.39 -2.51 -11.04
C LEU A 168 -13.33 -1.34 -10.08
N THR A 169 -12.79 -0.22 -10.58
CA THR A 169 -12.73 1.03 -9.83
C THR A 169 -13.17 2.17 -10.74
N CYS A 170 -14.18 2.93 -10.32
CA CYS A 170 -14.45 4.25 -10.88
C CYS A 170 -14.08 5.27 -9.81
N ARG A 171 -12.99 6.00 -9.97
CA ARG A 171 -12.53 6.95 -8.94
C ARG A 171 -13.15 8.33 -9.18
N SER A 172 -13.78 8.89 -8.16
CA SER A 172 -14.35 10.25 -8.21
C SER A 172 -13.26 11.34 -8.23
N LYS A 173 -13.61 12.54 -8.70
CA LYS A 173 -12.69 13.71 -8.67
C LYS A 173 -12.26 14.08 -7.24
N ASN A 174 -13.16 13.92 -6.27
CA ASN A 174 -12.87 14.23 -4.85
C ASN A 174 -11.79 13.32 -4.28
N GLN A 175 -11.70 12.09 -4.79
CA GLN A 175 -10.70 11.10 -4.40
C GLN A 175 -9.53 10.98 -5.40
N GLY A 176 -9.35 11.98 -6.27
CA GLY A 176 -8.21 12.08 -7.18
C GLY A 176 -8.33 11.28 -8.49
N GLY A 177 -9.54 10.91 -8.88
CA GLY A 177 -9.85 10.28 -10.16
C GLY A 177 -10.27 11.28 -11.24
N PHE A 178 -10.69 10.74 -12.38
CA PHE A 178 -10.98 11.52 -13.59
C PHE A 178 -12.44 11.49 -14.03
N PHE A 179 -13.34 10.89 -13.24
CA PHE A 179 -14.74 10.75 -13.63
C PHE A 179 -15.41 12.12 -13.86
N PRO A 180 -15.96 12.42 -15.05
CA PRO A 180 -16.47 13.75 -15.37
C PRO A 180 -17.92 13.98 -14.91
N GLY A 181 -18.70 12.91 -14.74
CA GLY A 181 -20.15 12.97 -14.50
C GLY A 181 -20.57 13.39 -13.09
N ASN A 182 -21.88 13.50 -12.91
CA ASN A 182 -22.51 13.73 -11.61
C ASN A 182 -22.73 12.41 -10.83
N GLU A 183 -23.35 12.49 -9.65
CA GLU A 183 -23.59 11.34 -8.78
C GLU A 183 -24.51 10.28 -9.42
N ASP A 184 -25.59 10.69 -10.10
CA ASP A 184 -26.51 9.77 -10.78
C ASP A 184 -25.78 9.00 -11.90
N GLN A 185 -24.98 9.71 -12.70
CA GLN A 185 -24.17 9.13 -13.77
C GLN A 185 -23.07 8.21 -13.23
N TYR A 186 -22.45 8.59 -12.11
CA TYR A 186 -21.45 7.76 -11.43
C TYR A 186 -22.07 6.43 -10.99
N PHE A 187 -23.28 6.50 -10.43
CA PHE A 187 -24.04 5.34 -10.00
C PHE A 187 -24.44 4.44 -11.18
N GLU A 188 -24.89 5.01 -12.29
CA GLU A 188 -25.20 4.26 -13.53
C GLU A 188 -23.97 3.49 -14.05
N VAL A 189 -22.79 4.12 -14.05
CA VAL A 189 -21.54 3.46 -14.47
C VAL A 189 -21.18 2.32 -13.53
N LEU A 190 -21.30 2.50 -12.21
CA LEU A 190 -21.03 1.44 -11.24
C LEU A 190 -21.99 0.26 -11.39
N LYS A 191 -23.29 0.51 -11.61
CA LYS A 191 -24.26 -0.56 -11.88
C LYS A 191 -23.89 -1.39 -13.10
N ALA A 192 -23.65 -0.72 -14.23
CA ALA A 192 -23.26 -1.40 -15.47
C ALA A 192 -21.96 -2.20 -15.31
N ALA A 193 -21.02 -1.69 -14.51
CA ALA A 193 -19.78 -2.36 -14.18
C ALA A 193 -20.01 -3.63 -13.32
N ILE A 194 -20.85 -3.55 -12.29
CA ILE A 194 -21.21 -4.70 -11.43
C ILE A 194 -21.90 -5.81 -12.21
N GLU A 195 -22.78 -5.45 -13.16
CA GLU A 195 -23.47 -6.44 -14.01
C GLU A 195 -22.51 -7.32 -14.82
N LYS A 196 -21.28 -6.85 -15.08
CA LYS A 196 -20.22 -7.66 -15.71
C LYS A 196 -19.62 -8.72 -14.78
N SER A 197 -20.06 -8.78 -13.53
CA SER A 197 -19.65 -9.77 -12.51
C SER A 197 -18.13 -9.81 -12.29
N PRO A 198 -17.47 -8.68 -11.94
CA PRO A 198 -16.04 -8.68 -11.65
C PRO A 198 -15.71 -9.50 -10.40
N SER A 199 -14.44 -9.88 -10.26
CA SER A 199 -13.95 -10.55 -9.05
C SER A 199 -13.94 -9.61 -7.84
N TRP A 200 -13.66 -8.33 -8.07
CA TRP A 200 -13.70 -7.30 -7.04
C TRP A 200 -14.32 -5.99 -7.57
N ILE A 201 -14.95 -5.24 -6.68
CA ILE A 201 -15.36 -3.85 -6.94
C ILE A 201 -14.86 -2.90 -5.84
N ASP A 202 -14.37 -1.74 -6.23
CA ASP A 202 -13.98 -0.64 -5.35
C ASP A 202 -15.14 0.33 -5.19
N LEU A 203 -15.67 0.42 -3.97
CA LEU A 203 -16.72 1.35 -3.57
C LEU A 203 -16.16 2.38 -2.60
N GLU A 204 -16.22 3.64 -3.02
CA GLU A 204 -15.83 4.78 -2.19
C GLU A 204 -16.70 4.87 -0.94
N MET A 205 -16.07 5.09 0.21
CA MET A 205 -16.78 5.27 1.49
C MET A 205 -17.69 6.50 1.54
N GLU A 206 -17.49 7.45 0.61
CA GLU A 206 -18.32 8.66 0.50
C GLU A 206 -19.63 8.41 -0.27
N ILE A 207 -19.83 7.24 -0.90
CA ILE A 207 -21.09 6.86 -1.51
C ILE A 207 -22.17 6.78 -0.43
N THR A 208 -23.35 7.34 -0.71
CA THR A 208 -24.50 7.31 0.20
C THR A 208 -24.91 5.88 0.53
N SER A 209 -25.43 5.66 1.75
CA SER A 209 -25.88 4.34 2.20
C SER A 209 -26.90 3.72 1.25
N GLU A 210 -27.83 4.53 0.75
CA GLU A 210 -28.91 4.11 -0.13
C GLU A 210 -28.36 3.56 -1.46
N PHE A 211 -27.42 4.27 -2.08
CA PHE A 211 -26.79 3.79 -3.32
C PHE A 211 -25.86 2.61 -3.06
N ARG A 212 -25.14 2.60 -1.95
CA ARG A 212 -24.27 1.49 -1.61
C ARG A 212 -25.06 0.19 -1.45
N ASP A 213 -26.15 0.22 -0.70
CA ASP A 213 -26.99 -0.96 -0.48
C ASP A 213 -27.54 -1.50 -1.81
N GLU A 214 -27.97 -0.62 -2.71
CA GLU A 214 -28.43 -1.01 -4.05
C GLU A 214 -27.32 -1.63 -4.91
N LEU A 215 -26.07 -1.13 -4.84
CA LEU A 215 -24.92 -1.75 -5.54
C LEU A 215 -24.58 -3.12 -4.96
N LEU A 216 -24.66 -3.28 -3.63
CA LEU A 216 -24.40 -4.54 -2.95
C LEU A 216 -25.47 -5.59 -3.28
N GLU A 217 -26.73 -5.19 -3.41
CA GLU A 217 -27.81 -6.09 -3.86
C GLU A 217 -27.65 -6.55 -5.31
N LEU A 218 -27.01 -5.73 -6.16
CA LEU A 218 -26.73 -6.06 -7.55
C LEU A 218 -25.48 -6.96 -7.71
N ALA A 219 -24.54 -6.87 -6.77
CA ALA A 219 -23.30 -7.64 -6.81
C ALA A 219 -23.57 -9.14 -6.65
N SER A 220 -22.83 -9.96 -7.40
CA SER A 220 -22.89 -11.40 -7.25
C SER A 220 -22.28 -11.86 -5.93
N ASP A 221 -22.72 -12.99 -5.38
CA ASP A 221 -22.13 -13.61 -4.18
C ASP A 221 -20.63 -13.92 -4.34
N GLU A 222 -20.11 -13.96 -5.57
CA GLU A 222 -18.69 -14.21 -5.88
C GLU A 222 -17.86 -12.92 -5.98
N THR A 223 -18.51 -11.75 -6.10
CA THR A 223 -17.86 -10.45 -6.21
C THR A 223 -17.52 -9.91 -4.83
N LYS A 224 -16.23 -9.65 -4.59
CA LYS A 224 -15.77 -9.05 -3.34
C LYS A 224 -15.76 -7.53 -3.38
N VAL A 225 -15.96 -6.89 -2.25
CA VAL A 225 -16.10 -5.43 -2.14
C VAL A 225 -14.89 -4.83 -1.43
N ILE A 226 -14.29 -3.81 -2.04
CA ILE A 226 -13.29 -2.96 -1.42
C ILE A 226 -13.96 -1.68 -0.95
N ALA A 227 -13.90 -1.41 0.36
CA ALA A 227 -14.27 -0.12 0.93
C ALA A 227 -13.06 0.82 0.84
N SER A 228 -13.13 1.83 -0.03
CA SER A 228 -11.97 2.68 -0.32
C SER A 228 -12.10 4.11 0.20
N ILE A 229 -10.95 4.65 0.65
CA ILE A 229 -10.80 6.03 1.09
C ILE A 229 -9.49 6.60 0.55
N HIS A 230 -9.56 7.75 -0.12
CA HIS A 230 -8.38 8.49 -0.57
C HIS A 230 -8.32 9.85 0.12
N HIS A 231 -7.36 10.00 1.03
CA HIS A 231 -7.11 11.24 1.73
C HIS A 231 -6.10 12.11 0.96
N THR A 232 -6.57 13.26 0.49
CA THR A 232 -5.74 14.30 -0.14
C THR A 232 -5.14 15.28 0.88
N GLY A 233 -5.56 15.17 2.15
CA GLY A 233 -5.15 16.03 3.26
C GLY A 233 -3.81 15.65 3.91
N ASN A 234 -3.64 16.06 5.17
CA ASN A 234 -2.48 15.63 5.96
C ASN A 234 -2.67 14.20 6.45
N VAL A 235 -1.56 13.46 6.57
CA VAL A 235 -1.58 12.10 7.13
C VAL A 235 -1.72 12.19 8.66
N PRO A 236 -2.77 11.60 9.25
CA PRO A 236 -3.01 11.64 10.70
C PRO A 236 -2.04 10.71 11.43
N SER A 237 -2.17 10.59 12.76
CA SER A 237 -1.34 9.69 13.56
C SER A 237 -1.59 8.21 13.21
N SER A 238 -0.63 7.33 13.49
CA SER A 238 -0.76 5.88 13.21
C SER A 238 -2.02 5.28 13.86
N SER A 239 -2.34 5.70 15.08
CA SER A 239 -3.51 5.27 15.82
C SER A 239 -4.84 5.79 15.26
N GLU A 240 -4.85 6.97 14.66
CA GLU A 240 -6.06 7.47 13.95
C GLU A 240 -6.27 6.67 12.67
N ILE A 241 -5.19 6.41 11.90
CA ILE A 241 -5.27 5.57 10.69
C ILE A 241 -5.79 4.17 11.02
N SER A 242 -5.26 3.54 12.08
CA SER A 242 -5.72 2.20 12.47
C SER A 242 -7.17 2.19 12.95
N GLN A 243 -7.61 3.24 13.66
CA GLN A 243 -9.01 3.41 14.05
C GLN A 243 -9.95 3.61 12.86
N ASP A 244 -9.55 4.40 11.86
CA ASP A 244 -10.33 4.63 10.64
C ASP A 244 -10.52 3.31 9.88
N VAL A 245 -9.47 2.49 9.77
CA VAL A 245 -9.55 1.15 9.14
C VAL A 245 -10.51 0.24 9.90
N ILE A 246 -10.40 0.18 11.23
CA ILE A 246 -11.26 -0.67 12.07
C ILE A 246 -12.74 -0.27 11.93
N GLN A 247 -13.04 1.02 11.88
CA GLN A 247 -14.40 1.52 11.70
C GLN A 247 -14.98 1.20 10.32
N ALA A 248 -14.14 1.01 9.31
CA ALA A 248 -14.58 0.72 7.94
C ALA A 248 -14.69 -0.79 7.63
N LEU A 249 -14.36 -1.69 8.56
CA LEU A 249 -14.33 -3.14 8.30
C LEU A 249 -15.69 -3.72 7.89
N GLU A 250 -16.79 -3.19 8.40
CA GLU A 250 -18.14 -3.69 8.07
C GLU A 250 -18.61 -3.23 6.67
N MET A 251 -17.85 -2.37 6.02
CA MET A 251 -18.26 -1.73 4.77
C MET A 251 -17.79 -2.51 3.53
N GLY A 252 -16.90 -3.50 3.67
CA GLY A 252 -16.46 -4.35 2.57
C GLY A 252 -15.56 -5.49 3.03
N ASP A 253 -15.26 -6.41 2.12
CA ASP A 253 -14.36 -7.55 2.36
C ASP A 253 -12.91 -7.11 2.58
N LEU A 254 -12.52 -5.95 2.06
CA LEU A 254 -11.21 -5.34 2.24
C LEU A 254 -11.33 -3.82 2.40
N VAL A 255 -10.62 -3.26 3.37
CA VAL A 255 -10.53 -1.80 3.54
C VAL A 255 -9.25 -1.27 2.88
N LYS A 256 -9.41 -0.34 1.94
CA LYS A 256 -8.31 0.30 1.21
C LYS A 256 -8.20 1.77 1.62
N VAL A 257 -7.07 2.17 2.17
CA VAL A 257 -6.82 3.57 2.52
C VAL A 257 -5.53 4.07 1.87
N CYS A 258 -5.66 5.18 1.17
CA CYS A 258 -4.57 5.81 0.43
C CYS A 258 -4.39 7.25 0.91
N TYR A 259 -3.17 7.60 1.32
CA TYR A 259 -2.84 8.94 1.81
C TYR A 259 -1.86 9.66 0.90
N GLN A 260 -2.09 10.95 0.65
CA GLN A 260 -1.10 11.81 0.02
C GLN A 260 0.03 12.17 1.01
N THR A 261 1.16 11.49 0.87
CA THR A 261 2.37 11.72 1.67
C THR A 261 3.19 12.91 1.15
N LYS A 262 3.68 13.75 2.06
CA LYS A 262 4.53 14.91 1.73
C LYS A 262 6.00 14.65 2.03
N ASP A 263 6.28 13.80 3.01
CA ASP A 263 7.61 13.37 3.40
C ASP A 263 7.61 11.94 3.95
N ARG A 264 8.82 11.43 4.24
CA ARG A 264 8.99 10.06 4.76
C ARG A 264 8.40 9.85 6.16
N LYS A 265 8.14 10.91 6.95
CA LYS A 265 7.51 10.77 8.27
C LYS A 265 6.04 10.42 8.11
N ASP A 266 5.38 11.02 7.13
CA ASP A 266 4.00 10.65 6.79
C ASP A 266 3.92 9.16 6.39
N SER A 267 4.85 8.69 5.55
CA SER A 267 4.92 7.27 5.18
C SER A 267 5.19 6.35 6.38
N LEU A 268 6.03 6.80 7.33
CA LEU A 268 6.28 6.05 8.55
C LEU A 268 5.02 5.90 9.41
N ARG A 269 4.16 6.93 9.50
CA ARG A 269 2.88 6.81 10.21
C ARG A 269 1.97 5.76 9.60
N ILE A 270 1.91 5.68 8.26
CA ILE A 270 1.13 4.66 7.54
C ILE A 270 1.71 3.26 7.81
N PHE A 271 3.04 3.14 7.81
CA PHE A 271 3.74 1.90 8.12
C PHE A 271 3.48 1.43 9.56
N GLU A 272 3.56 2.36 10.53
CA GLU A 272 3.25 2.11 11.94
C GLU A 272 1.78 1.70 12.12
N ALA A 273 0.84 2.35 11.41
CA ALA A 273 -0.57 1.97 11.44
C ALA A 273 -0.80 0.53 10.93
N ALA A 274 -0.09 0.13 9.87
CA ALA A 274 -0.16 -1.25 9.39
C ALA A 274 0.34 -2.26 10.44
N ILE A 275 1.42 -1.94 11.18
CA ILE A 275 1.89 -2.76 12.30
C ILE A 275 0.83 -2.86 13.40
N GLU A 276 0.19 -1.74 13.77
CA GLU A 276 -0.87 -1.75 14.79
C GLU A 276 -2.02 -2.69 14.39
N LEU A 277 -2.41 -2.65 13.11
CA LEU A 277 -3.49 -3.47 12.55
C LEU A 277 -3.17 -4.97 12.47
N MET A 278 -1.90 -5.38 12.48
CA MET A 278 -1.52 -6.81 12.53
C MET A 278 -2.05 -7.53 13.77
N SER A 279 -2.37 -6.79 14.83
CA SER A 279 -2.97 -7.34 16.05
C SER A 279 -4.48 -7.54 15.98
N SER A 280 -5.09 -7.18 14.85
CA SER A 280 -6.53 -7.27 14.58
C SER A 280 -6.82 -8.26 13.45
N ASP A 281 -8.09 -8.65 13.30
CA ASP A 281 -8.56 -9.49 12.17
C ASP A 281 -8.86 -8.66 10.90
N ALA A 282 -8.33 -7.43 10.81
CA ALA A 282 -8.59 -6.52 9.70
C ALA A 282 -8.00 -7.05 8.39
N ILE A 283 -8.80 -7.05 7.33
CA ILE A 283 -8.35 -7.29 5.95
C ILE A 283 -8.19 -5.93 5.28
N PHE A 284 -6.94 -5.51 5.04
CA PHE A 284 -6.68 -4.14 4.62
C PHE A 284 -5.56 -4.00 3.58
N SER A 285 -5.55 -2.82 2.96
CA SER A 285 -4.49 -2.30 2.09
C SER A 285 -4.22 -0.83 2.43
N LEU A 286 -3.06 -0.55 3.03
CA LEU A 286 -2.61 0.80 3.33
C LEU A 286 -1.48 1.21 2.38
N MET A 287 -1.53 2.45 1.90
CA MET A 287 -0.48 2.96 1.04
C MET A 287 -0.37 4.48 1.06
N GLY A 288 0.83 4.95 0.73
CA GLY A 288 1.08 6.37 0.48
C GLY A 288 1.21 6.66 -1.01
N MET A 289 0.81 7.86 -1.40
CA MET A 289 1.15 8.49 -2.67
C MET A 289 2.11 9.63 -2.39
N GLY A 290 3.32 9.58 -2.95
CA GLY A 290 4.40 10.53 -2.68
C GLY A 290 5.63 9.91 -2.00
N PRO A 291 6.58 10.74 -1.51
CA PRO A 291 7.88 10.28 -1.06
C PRO A 291 7.80 9.28 0.09
N GLY A 292 8.25 8.04 -0.14
CA GLY A 292 8.21 6.95 0.86
C GLY A 292 6.89 6.17 0.91
N GLY A 293 5.90 6.53 0.10
CA GLY A 293 4.61 5.83 0.01
C GLY A 293 4.70 4.40 -0.53
N ASP A 294 5.86 4.02 -1.08
CA ASP A 294 6.21 2.68 -1.54
C ASP A 294 6.60 1.74 -0.37
N TRP A 295 6.96 2.27 0.80
CA TRP A 295 7.40 1.46 1.95
C TRP A 295 6.34 0.45 2.43
N PRO A 296 5.07 0.85 2.65
CA PRO A 296 4.02 -0.11 3.02
C PRO A 296 3.77 -1.17 1.93
N ARG A 297 4.06 -0.85 0.66
CA ARG A 297 3.92 -1.79 -0.46
C ARG A 297 5.02 -2.85 -0.44
N ILE A 298 6.28 -2.41 -0.33
CA ILE A 298 7.46 -3.28 -0.31
C ILE A 298 7.42 -4.23 0.88
N HIS A 299 7.03 -3.73 2.06
CA HIS A 299 6.99 -4.52 3.30
C HIS A 299 5.63 -5.15 3.58
N ALA A 300 4.71 -5.12 2.63
CA ALA A 300 3.35 -5.63 2.81
C ALA A 300 3.26 -7.06 3.40
N PRO A 301 4.12 -8.04 3.02
CA PRO A 301 4.06 -9.39 3.58
C PRO A 301 4.28 -9.43 5.10
N ILE A 302 5.17 -8.59 5.64
CA ILE A 302 5.43 -8.52 7.08
C ILE A 302 4.48 -7.57 7.81
N LEU A 303 3.76 -6.72 7.08
CA LEU A 303 2.77 -5.78 7.62
C LEU A 303 1.36 -6.37 7.66
N GLY A 304 1.16 -7.61 7.23
CA GLY A 304 -0.15 -8.27 7.23
C GLY A 304 -1.15 -7.67 6.22
N GLN A 305 -0.69 -6.91 5.22
CA GLN A 305 -1.59 -6.38 4.20
C GLN A 305 -2.11 -7.52 3.31
N SER A 306 -3.37 -7.46 2.92
CA SER A 306 -4.00 -8.51 2.11
C SER A 306 -3.88 -8.27 0.60
N MET A 307 -3.72 -7.00 0.20
CA MET A 307 -3.55 -6.60 -1.20
C MET A 307 -2.59 -5.42 -1.30
N VAL A 308 -1.79 -5.39 -2.36
CA VAL A 308 -0.84 -4.32 -2.67
C VAL A 308 -1.08 -3.84 -4.09
N TYR A 309 -1.24 -2.53 -4.25
CA TYR A 309 -1.35 -1.92 -5.57
C TYR A 309 0.03 -1.65 -6.16
N ALA A 310 0.23 -2.04 -7.41
CA ALA A 310 1.41 -1.82 -8.20
C ALA A 310 1.04 -1.19 -9.55
N THR A 311 2.04 -0.70 -10.29
CA THR A 311 1.86 -0.16 -11.63
C THR A 311 2.56 -1.02 -12.68
N THR A 312 2.10 -0.94 -13.93
CA THR A 312 2.80 -1.44 -15.11
C THR A 312 3.86 -0.47 -15.62
N GLU A 313 3.81 0.80 -15.19
CA GLU A 313 4.82 1.82 -15.52
C GLU A 313 6.21 1.43 -15.01
N SER A 314 7.24 1.80 -15.75
CA SER A 314 8.63 1.59 -15.36
C SER A 314 9.36 2.92 -15.26
N GLY A 315 10.19 3.08 -14.22
CA GLY A 315 11.06 4.24 -14.09
C GLY A 315 11.39 4.60 -12.65
N TRP A 316 12.56 5.19 -12.45
CA TRP A 316 13.06 5.60 -11.14
C TRP A 316 12.17 6.63 -10.43
N HIS A 317 11.38 7.39 -11.19
CA HIS A 317 10.48 8.43 -10.68
C HIS A 317 9.32 7.85 -9.85
N LEU A 318 8.97 6.57 -10.02
CA LEU A 318 7.88 5.91 -9.31
C LEU A 318 8.09 5.92 -7.80
N ALA A 319 9.32 5.68 -7.33
CA ALA A 319 9.66 5.71 -5.91
C ALA A 319 9.40 7.09 -5.28
N GLN A 320 9.61 8.18 -6.03
CA GLN A 320 9.31 9.54 -5.54
C GLN A 320 7.82 9.81 -5.43
N GLN A 321 7.01 9.03 -6.15
CA GLN A 321 5.55 9.10 -6.16
C GLN A 321 4.92 8.04 -5.24
N GLY A 322 5.71 7.25 -4.51
CA GLY A 322 5.22 6.19 -3.63
C GLY A 322 4.63 5.00 -4.40
N ARG A 323 5.02 4.85 -5.67
CA ARG A 323 4.59 3.80 -6.58
C ARG A 323 5.72 2.81 -6.79
N ILE A 324 5.37 1.56 -7.08
CA ILE A 324 6.32 0.51 -7.42
C ILE A 324 5.75 -0.33 -8.55
N ASN A 325 6.63 -0.76 -9.45
CA ASN A 325 6.28 -1.64 -10.55
C ASN A 325 5.99 -3.06 -10.03
N ALA A 326 5.06 -3.79 -10.66
CA ALA A 326 4.70 -5.14 -10.22
C ALA A 326 5.91 -6.11 -10.20
N SER A 327 6.76 -6.06 -11.23
CA SER A 327 7.95 -6.92 -11.32
C SER A 327 9.03 -6.55 -10.30
N ASP A 328 9.24 -5.25 -10.06
CA ASP A 328 10.15 -4.76 -9.02
C ASP A 328 9.66 -5.13 -7.62
N LEU A 329 8.35 -5.10 -7.39
CA LEU A 329 7.74 -5.50 -6.12
C LEU A 329 7.97 -6.99 -5.85
N ARG A 330 7.74 -7.85 -6.84
CA ARG A 330 8.04 -9.30 -6.72
C ARG A 330 9.52 -9.55 -6.46
N THR A 331 10.39 -8.88 -7.22
CA THR A 331 11.85 -8.96 -7.03
C THR A 331 12.24 -8.51 -5.62
N ALA A 332 11.64 -7.43 -5.11
CA ALA A 332 11.91 -6.95 -3.76
C ALA A 332 11.52 -7.99 -2.71
N TRP A 333 10.37 -8.66 -2.86
CA TRP A 333 9.95 -9.73 -1.95
C TRP A 333 10.86 -10.95 -1.98
N GLU A 334 11.36 -11.34 -3.16
CA GLU A 334 12.37 -12.42 -3.27
C GLU A 334 13.68 -12.02 -2.57
N VAL A 335 14.18 -10.82 -2.82
CA VAL A 335 15.45 -10.32 -2.23
C VAL A 335 15.35 -10.16 -0.71
N LEU A 336 14.17 -9.78 -0.20
CA LEU A 336 13.89 -9.65 1.23
C LEU A 336 13.55 -10.98 1.90
N GLU A 337 13.56 -12.10 1.17
CA GLU A 337 13.21 -13.44 1.64
C GLU A 337 11.78 -13.52 2.23
N TYR A 338 10.84 -12.76 1.64
CA TYR A 338 9.40 -12.86 1.95
C TYR A 338 8.71 -13.98 1.16
N ALA A 339 9.20 -14.25 -0.07
CA ALA A 339 8.65 -15.21 -1.02
C ALA A 339 9.54 -16.45 -1.20
#